data_AF-L9KXD1-F1
#
_entry.id   AF-L9KXD1-F1
#
_cell.length_a   1.000
_cell.length_b   1.000
_cell.length_c   1.000
_cell.angle_alpha   90.00
_cell.angle_beta   90.00
_cell.angle_gamma   90.00
#
_symmetry.space_group_name_H-M   'P 1'
#
loop_
_entity.id
_entity.type
_entity.pdbx_description
1 polymer ?
#
loop_
_entity_poly.entity_id
_entity_poly.type
_entity_poly.pdbx_seq_one_letter_code
_entity_poly.pdbx_strand_id
1 'polypeptide(L)'
;MMLLMIRIEKISLKDAEQRIDRCITVSVKDLNGIDLTPVQDTLVASRKQDTYVHFNVDIECQKHAEKITKAVELTHLVISQ
;
A
#
# COMPACT_ATOMS: atom_id res chain seq x y z
N MET A 1 -3.69 -3.88 22.64
CA MET A 1 -4.57 -3.92 21.46
C MET A 1 -4.24 -2.71 20.62
N MET A 2 -3.36 -2.90 19.64
CA MET A 2 -2.82 -1.84 18.79
C MET A 2 -3.16 -2.16 17.32
N LEU A 3 -3.57 -1.16 16.56
CA LEU A 3 -3.72 -1.26 15.11
C LEU A 3 -2.45 -0.72 14.46
N LEU A 4 -2.03 -1.36 13.37
CA LEU A 4 -0.90 -0.89 12.57
C LEU A 4 -1.42 0.07 11.50
N MET A 5 -0.82 1.25 11.40
CA MET A 5 -1.12 2.23 10.37
C MET A 5 0.11 2.44 9.51
N ILE A 6 -0.08 2.43 8.19
CA ILE A 6 0.98 2.61 7.20
C ILE A 6 0.65 3.88 6.43
N ARG A 7 1.53 4.87 6.50
CA ARG A 7 1.42 6.07 5.68
C ARG A 7 2.22 5.92 4.40
N ILE A 8 1.55 6.02 3.26
CA ILE A 8 2.21 6.08 1.97
C ILE A 8 2.33 7.56 1.57
N GLU A 9 3.52 8.12 1.73
CA GLU A 9 3.77 9.51 1.33
C GLU A 9 3.93 9.61 -0.19
N LYS A 10 4.93 8.92 -0.73
CA LYS A 10 5.25 8.95 -2.17
C LYS A 10 5.98 7.69 -2.62
N ILE A 11 5.88 7.40 -3.91
CA ILE A 11 6.57 6.29 -4.58
C ILE A 11 7.37 6.84 -5.75
N SER A 12 8.64 6.44 -5.86
CA SER A 12 9.48 6.73 -7.02
C SER A 12 9.18 5.75 -8.15
N LEU A 13 8.90 6.26 -9.35
CA LEU A 13 8.66 5.48 -10.56
C LEU A 13 9.43 6.09 -11.72
N LYS A 14 10.07 5.24 -12.54
CA LYS A 14 10.84 5.67 -13.72
C LYS A 14 10.01 6.56 -14.66
N ASP A 15 8.73 6.23 -14.84
CA ASP A 15 7.79 6.97 -15.69
C ASP A 15 6.61 7.51 -14.87
N ALA A 16 6.91 8.19 -13.76
CA ALA A 16 5.90 8.74 -12.85
C ALA A 16 4.90 9.66 -13.58
N GLU A 17 5.34 10.43 -14.56
CA GLU A 17 4.49 11.38 -15.29
C GLU A 17 3.51 10.70 -16.27
N GLN A 18 3.91 9.58 -16.87
CA GLN A 18 3.20 8.97 -18.00
C GLN A 18 2.03 8.05 -17.60
N ARG A 19 1.93 7.63 -16.34
CA ARG A 19 0.79 6.80 -15.90
C ARG A 19 -0.23 7.63 -15.14
N ILE A 20 -1.49 7.54 -15.57
CA ILE A 20 -2.65 8.27 -15.03
C ILE A 20 -3.37 7.34 -14.02
N ASP A 21 -4.14 7.90 -13.09
CA ASP A 21 -5.03 7.14 -12.18
C ASP A 21 -4.40 6.05 -11.32
N ARG A 22 -3.25 6.34 -10.70
CA ARG A 22 -2.61 5.38 -9.79
C ARG A 22 -3.37 5.28 -8.48
N CYS A 23 -3.99 4.14 -8.22
CA CYS A 23 -4.29 3.63 -6.89
C CYS A 23 -3.19 2.64 -6.45
N ILE A 24 -3.12 2.38 -5.15
CA ILE A 24 -2.29 1.33 -4.57
C ILE A 24 -3.23 0.29 -3.99
N THR A 25 -3.10 -0.94 -4.45
CA THR A 25 -3.69 -2.08 -3.78
C THR A 25 -2.74 -2.57 -2.69
N VAL A 26 -3.18 -2.66 -1.44
CA VAL A 26 -2.42 -3.17 -0.31
C VAL A 26 -3.04 -4.45 0.21
N SER A 27 -2.19 -5.47 0.37
CA SER A 27 -2.51 -6.75 1.01
C SER A 27 -1.51 -7.07 2.10
N VAL A 28 -2.00 -7.59 3.22
CA VAL A 28 -1.18 -8.11 4.31
C VAL A 28 -1.16 -9.62 4.19
N LYS A 29 0.00 -10.21 3.86
CA LYS A 29 0.12 -11.65 3.62
C LYS A 29 1.04 -12.32 4.64
N ASP A 30 0.77 -13.59 4.94
CA ASP A 30 1.69 -14.42 5.71
C ASP A 30 2.88 -14.91 4.86
N LEU A 31 3.80 -15.66 5.47
CA LEU A 31 4.96 -16.26 4.79
C LEU A 31 4.61 -17.22 3.65
N ASN A 32 3.36 -17.71 3.58
CA ASN A 32 2.87 -18.57 2.51
C ASN A 32 2.17 -17.77 1.41
N GLY A 33 2.14 -16.43 1.50
CA GLY A 33 1.44 -15.55 0.55
C GLY A 33 -0.08 -15.47 0.75
N ILE A 34 -0.61 -16.01 1.85
CA ILE A 34 -2.04 -16.03 2.15
C ILE A 34 -2.45 -14.70 2.75
N ASP A 35 -3.52 -14.11 2.22
CA ASP A 35 -4.07 -12.85 2.73
C ASP A 35 -4.59 -13.02 4.17
N LEU A 36 -4.00 -12.24 5.08
CA LEU A 36 -4.36 -12.19 6.50
C LEU A 36 -5.46 -11.17 6.79
N THR A 37 -5.70 -10.24 5.87
CA THR A 37 -6.74 -9.20 5.90
C THR A 37 -7.36 -9.06 4.50
N PRO A 38 -8.57 -8.49 4.39
CA PRO A 38 -9.09 -8.04 3.11
C PRO A 38 -8.09 -7.13 2.39
N VAL A 39 -8.07 -7.23 1.06
CA VAL A 39 -7.31 -6.35 0.18
C VAL A 39 -7.93 -4.96 0.21
N GLN A 40 -7.10 -3.91 0.24
CA GLN A 40 -7.54 -2.52 0.31
C GLN A 40 -6.97 -1.72 -0.85
N ASP A 41 -7.80 -0.96 -1.55
CA ASP A 41 -7.35 0.01 -2.55
C ASP A 41 -7.26 1.41 -1.94
N THR A 42 -6.19 2.15 -2.25
CA THR A 42 -6.08 3.56 -1.86
C THR A 42 -6.84 4.47 -2.82
N LEU A 43 -7.17 5.67 -2.33
CA LEU A 43 -7.55 6.78 -3.21
C LEU A 43 -6.48 7.04 -4.28
N VAL A 44 -6.92 7.60 -5.40
CA VAL A 44 -6.06 7.99 -6.51
C VAL A 44 -5.02 9.00 -6.04
N ALA A 45 -3.80 8.85 -6.53
CA ALA A 45 -2.67 9.73 -6.21
C ALA A 45 -3.02 11.22 -6.33
N SER A 46 -2.61 12.00 -5.33
CA SER A 46 -2.98 13.41 -5.18
C SER A 46 -2.14 14.36 -6.04
N ARG A 47 -0.88 14.00 -6.34
CA ARG A 47 0.03 14.86 -7.11
C ARG A 47 1.13 14.06 -7.82
N LYS A 48 1.46 14.49 -9.04
CA LYS A 48 2.63 14.03 -9.80
C LYS A 48 3.70 15.11 -9.79
N GLN A 49 4.95 14.73 -9.52
CA GLN A 49 6.08 15.65 -9.65
C GLN A 49 7.34 14.84 -9.99
N ASP A 50 7.95 15.13 -11.14
CA ASP A 50 9.19 14.52 -11.62
C ASP A 50 9.13 12.98 -11.64
N THR A 51 9.93 12.31 -10.81
CA THR A 51 10.05 10.85 -10.65
C THR A 51 9.15 10.29 -9.54
N TYR A 52 8.35 11.12 -8.87
CA TYR A 52 7.55 10.71 -7.72
C TYR A 52 6.05 10.84 -7.96
N VAL A 53 5.32 9.89 -7.37
CA VAL A 53 3.87 9.91 -7.24
C VAL A 53 3.54 10.07 -5.78
N HIS A 54 2.85 11.16 -5.45
CA HIS A 54 2.44 11.45 -4.08
C HIS A 54 1.04 10.88 -3.83
N PHE A 55 0.92 10.08 -2.78
CA PHE A 55 -0.35 9.54 -2.33
C PHE A 55 -0.83 10.30 -1.10
N ASN A 56 0.03 10.42 -0.08
CA ASN A 56 -0.29 11.00 1.23
C ASN A 56 -1.54 10.37 1.86
N VAL A 57 -1.62 9.04 1.78
CA VAL A 57 -2.74 8.26 2.31
C VAL A 57 -2.28 7.43 3.50
N ASP A 58 -3.12 7.35 4.51
CA ASP A 58 -2.96 6.45 5.63
C ASP A 58 -3.78 5.18 5.38
N ILE A 59 -3.18 4.02 5.63
CA ILE A 59 -3.80 2.71 5.47
C ILE A 59 -3.77 2.02 6.82
N GLU A 60 -4.94 1.70 7.34
CA GLU A 60 -5.06 0.91 8.54
C GLU A 60 -5.01 -0.58 8.19
N CYS A 61 -4.10 -1.33 8.82
CA CYS A 61 -4.15 -2.78 8.76
C CYS A 61 -5.36 -3.26 9.58
N GLN A 62 -6.32 -3.90 8.92
CA GLN A 62 -7.57 -4.39 9.51
C GLN A 62 -7.37 -5.65 10.39
N LYS A 63 -6.29 -5.68 11.18
CA LYS A 63 -5.96 -6.73 12.13
C LYS A 63 -5.08 -6.14 13.22
N HIS A 64 -5.40 -6.49 14.47
CA HIS A 64 -4.57 -6.09 15.61
C HIS A 64 -3.14 -6.61 15.46
N ALA A 65 -2.16 -5.76 15.76
CA ALA A 65 -0.73 -6.05 15.59
C ALA A 65 -0.31 -7.30 16.37
N GLU A 66 -0.92 -7.58 17.52
CA GLU A 66 -0.61 -8.76 18.32
C GLU A 66 -1.08 -10.08 17.65
N LYS A 67 -1.99 -10.00 16.67
CA LYS A 67 -2.51 -11.13 15.88
C LYS A 67 -1.79 -11.29 14.54
N ILE A 68 -0.86 -10.39 14.22
CA ILE A 68 0.00 -10.48 13.06
C ILE A 68 1.27 -11.22 13.49
N THR A 69 1.48 -12.45 13.00
CA THR A 69 2.63 -13.29 13.39
C THR A 69 3.95 -12.71 12.89
N LYS A 70 5.07 -13.13 13.51
CA LYS A 70 6.42 -12.51 13.47
C LYS A 70 7.03 -12.22 12.08
N ALA A 71 6.42 -12.69 11.00
CA ALA A 71 6.82 -12.33 9.67
C ALA A 71 5.57 -12.12 8.81
N VAL A 72 5.37 -10.88 8.40
CA VAL A 72 4.40 -10.48 7.40
C VAL A 72 5.14 -9.79 6.29
N GLU A 73 4.80 -10.18 5.08
CA GLU A 73 5.24 -9.49 3.88
C GLU A 73 4.14 -8.52 3.47
N LEU A 74 4.48 -7.24 3.39
CA LEU A 74 3.62 -6.20 2.81
C LEU A 74 3.85 -6.23 1.31
N THR A 75 3.37 -7.29 0.66
CA THR A 75 3.58 -7.56 -0.76
C THR A 75 2.28 -7.34 -1.51
N HIS A 76 2.09 -6.13 -2.00
CA HIS A 76 1.84 -5.88 -3.42
C HIS A 76 1.69 -4.37 -3.61
N LEU A 77 2.30 -3.83 -4.66
CA LEU A 77 1.99 -2.52 -5.20
C LEU A 77 1.58 -2.79 -6.65
N VAL A 78 0.28 -2.97 -6.88
CA VAL A 78 -0.24 -3.04 -8.25
C VAL A 78 -0.55 -1.62 -8.68
N ILE A 79 0.28 -1.07 -9.57
CA ILE A 79 -0.03 0.16 -10.29
C ILE A 79 -0.81 -0.27 -11.53
N SER A 80 -2.13 -0.31 -11.41
CA SER A 80 -3.04 -0.50 -12.54
C SER A 80 -2.81 0.63 -13.56
N GLN A 81 -2.70 0.26 -14.84
CA GLN A 81 -2.53 1.20 -15.97
C GLN A 81 -3.88 1.68 -16.48
#